data_AF-A0A958NEA3-F1
#
_entry.id   AF-A0A958NEA3-F1
#
_cell.length_a   1.000
_cell.length_b   1.000
_cell.length_c   1.000
_cell.angle_alpha   90.00
_cell.angle_beta   90.00
_cell.angle_gamma   90.00
#
_symmetry.space_group_name_H-M   'P 1'
#
loop_
_entity.id
_entity.type
_entity.pdbx_description
1 polymer ?
#
loop_
_entity_poly.entity_id
_entity_poly.type
_entity_poly.pdbx_seq_one_letter_code
_entity_poly.pdbx_strand_id
1 'polypeptide(L)'
;RIKEIQDQPDPFSMVLDLGEKGKREIYFEHPDIPAHNAIKEELQAFHRAISNGTKPMVSAEDGYRALETAWQINHMMNHTEAS
;
A
#
# COMPACT_ATOMS: atom_id res chain seq x y z
N ARG A 1 2.61 -19.15 0.66
CA ARG A 1 2.06 -20.54 0.64
C ARG A 1 2.93 -21.43 1.54
N ILE A 2 2.50 -22.67 1.83
CA ILE A 2 3.25 -23.61 2.70
C ILE A 2 3.78 -24.74 1.83
N LYS A 3 5.08 -25.06 1.95
CA LYS A 3 5.73 -26.18 1.26
C LYS A 3 6.50 -27.04 2.27
N GLU A 4 6.62 -28.33 1.99
CA GLU A 4 7.42 -29.26 2.78
C GLU A 4 8.90 -29.18 2.35
N ILE A 5 9.81 -29.16 3.31
CA ILE A 5 11.24 -28.94 3.06
C ILE A 5 11.86 -30.23 2.53
N GLN A 6 12.38 -30.21 1.30
CA GLN A 6 13.14 -31.32 0.70
C GLN A 6 14.65 -31.01 0.55
N ASP A 7 15.04 -29.73 0.61
CA ASP A 7 16.42 -29.22 0.41
C ASP A 7 16.74 -28.08 1.42
N GLN A 8 17.86 -27.37 1.26
CA GLN A 8 18.14 -26.17 2.08
C GLN A 8 17.03 -25.11 1.90
N PRO A 9 16.49 -24.54 2.99
CA PRO A 9 15.43 -23.54 2.94
C PRO A 9 15.91 -22.26 2.26
N ASP A 10 15.01 -21.60 1.53
CA ASP A 10 15.29 -20.29 0.93
C ASP A 10 15.65 -19.29 2.06
N PRO A 11 16.73 -18.48 1.92
CA PRO A 11 17.14 -17.50 2.92
C PRO A 11 16.05 -16.50 3.35
N PHE A 12 15.02 -16.31 2.53
CA PHE A 12 13.89 -15.40 2.78
C PHE A 12 12.64 -16.12 3.30
N SER A 13 12.68 -17.44 3.45
CA SER A 13 11.57 -18.23 3.97
C SER A 13 11.61 -18.37 5.48
N MET A 14 10.42 -18.48 6.08
CA MET A 14 10.28 -18.84 7.49
C MET A 14 10.14 -20.36 7.62
N VAL A 15 11.00 -20.98 8.44
CA VAL A 15 10.92 -22.41 8.74
C VAL A 15 10.14 -22.63 10.04
N LEU A 16 9.06 -23.41 9.94
CA LEU A 16 8.25 -23.87 11.07
C LEU A 16 8.60 -25.34 11.38
N ASP A 17 9.14 -25.59 12.57
CA ASP A 17 9.42 -26.95 13.05
C ASP A 17 8.22 -27.48 13.86
N LEU A 18 7.58 -28.54 13.36
CA LEU A 18 6.42 -29.18 13.99
C LEU A 18 6.79 -30.44 14.80
N GLY A 19 8.08 -30.64 15.10
CA GLY A 19 8.57 -31.82 15.84
C GLY A 19 8.40 -33.10 15.01
N GLU A 20 7.66 -34.08 15.54
CA GLU A 20 7.45 -35.38 14.85
C GLU A 20 6.76 -35.26 13.48
N LYS A 21 6.09 -34.14 13.21
CA LYS A 21 5.40 -33.87 11.93
C LYS A 21 6.29 -33.22 10.86
N GLY A 22 7.59 -33.09 11.13
CA GLY A 22 8.57 -32.54 10.19
C GLY A 22 8.60 -31.02 10.13
N LYS A 23 9.54 -30.49 9.32
CA LYS A 23 9.74 -29.06 9.12
C LYS A 23 8.98 -28.58 7.88
N ARG A 24 8.28 -27.45 8.00
CA ARG A 24 7.55 -26.81 6.91
C ARG A 24 8.12 -25.43 6.64
N GLU A 25 8.13 -25.05 5.38
CA GLU A 25 8.55 -23.73 4.91
C GLU A 25 7.31 -22.89 4.60
N ILE A 26 7.24 -21.71 5.22
CA ILE A 26 6.26 -20.67 4.88
C ILE A 26 7.01 -19.65 4.02
N TYR A 27 6.66 -19.60 2.75
CA TYR A 27 7.19 -18.59 1.84
C TYR A 27 6.11 -17.56 1.51
N PHE A 28 6.52 -16.30 1.44
CA PHE A 28 5.67 -15.18 1.05
C PHE A 28 5.93 -14.87 -0.42
N GLU A 29 4.94 -15.18 -1.26
CA GLU A 29 4.89 -14.69 -2.64
C GLU A 29 4.70 -13.18 -2.57
N HIS A 30 5.71 -12.41 -3.00
CA HIS A 30 5.55 -10.99 -3.21
C HIS A 30 4.92 -10.82 -4.58
N PRO A 31 3.67 -10.32 -4.68
CA PRO A 31 3.10 -10.03 -5.98
C PRO A 31 3.93 -8.93 -6.64
N ASP A 32 4.19 -9.07 -7.93
CA ASP A 32 4.79 -7.99 -8.71
C ASP A 32 3.85 -6.78 -8.67
N ILE A 33 4.34 -5.67 -8.12
CA ILE A 33 3.60 -4.42 -8.08
C ILE A 33 3.91 -3.68 -9.38
N PRO A 34 2.95 -3.55 -10.31
CA PRO A 34 3.20 -2.81 -11.53
C PRO A 34 3.52 -1.35 -11.19
N ALA A 35 4.50 -0.79 -11.89
CA ALA A 35 4.80 0.63 -11.78
C ALA A 35 3.59 1.44 -12.28
N HIS A 36 2.88 2.05 -11.34
CA HIS A 36 1.67 2.82 -11.58
C HIS A 36 1.87 4.25 -11.06
N ASN A 37 1.53 5.23 -11.90
CA ASN A 37 1.58 6.63 -11.51
C ASN A 37 0.16 7.10 -11.13
N ALA A 38 -0.13 7.04 -9.83
CA ALA A 38 -1.42 7.42 -9.27
C ALA A 38 -1.84 8.84 -9.64
N ILE A 39 -0.91 9.80 -9.60
CA ILE A 39 -1.19 11.20 -9.94
C ILE A 39 -1.62 11.34 -11.40
N LYS A 40 -0.91 10.65 -12.31
CA LYS A 40 -1.25 10.67 -13.74
C LYS A 40 -2.65 10.10 -13.99
N GLU A 41 -3.00 9.00 -13.33
CA GLU A 41 -4.31 8.37 -13.51
C GLU A 41 -5.43 9.20 -12.92
N GLU A 42 -5.21 9.85 -11.79
CA GLU A 42 -6.20 10.76 -11.20
C GLU A 42 -6.44 11.99 -12.08
N LEU A 43 -5.39 12.59 -12.64
CA LEU A 43 -5.53 13.68 -13.61
C LEU A 43 -6.28 13.24 -14.88
N GLN A 44 -6.03 12.02 -15.36
CA GLN A 44 -6.77 11.46 -16.49
C GLN A 44 -8.25 11.21 -16.15
N ALA A 45 -8.55 10.71 -14.95
CA ALA A 45 -9.91 10.52 -14.46
C ALA A 45 -10.65 11.86 -14.31
N PHE A 46 -9.98 12.87 -13.79
CA PHE A 46 -10.52 14.23 -13.68
C PHE A 46 -10.82 14.84 -15.05
N HIS A 47 -9.88 14.74 -16.00
CA HIS A 47 -10.10 15.16 -17.38
C HIS A 47 -11.33 14.46 -18.01
N ARG A 48 -11.44 13.14 -17.86
CA ARG A 48 -12.60 12.38 -18.37
C ARG A 48 -13.92 12.87 -17.77
N ALA A 49 -13.93 13.19 -16.47
CA ALA A 49 -15.12 13.73 -15.83
C ALA A 49 -15.56 15.07 -16.43
N ILE A 50 -14.60 15.95 -16.73
CA ILE A 50 -14.84 17.22 -17.44
C ILE A 50 -15.39 16.94 -18.85
N SER A 51 -14.71 16.10 -19.63
CA SER A 51 -15.10 15.82 -21.02
C SER A 51 -16.50 15.21 -21.14
N ASN A 52 -16.90 14.41 -20.15
CA ASN A 52 -18.18 13.70 -20.15
C ASN A 52 -19.27 14.40 -19.33
N GLY A 53 -18.98 15.55 -18.71
CA GLY A 53 -19.91 16.26 -17.83
C GLY A 53 -20.36 15.45 -16.60
N THR A 54 -19.55 14.49 -16.15
CA THR A 54 -19.86 13.67 -14.98
C THR A 54 -19.21 14.25 -13.72
N LYS A 55 -19.73 13.90 -12.54
CA LYS A 55 -19.09 14.27 -11.28
C LYS A 55 -17.67 13.66 -11.23
N PRO A 56 -16.62 14.43 -10.89
CA PRO A 56 -15.29 13.87 -10.67
C PRO A 56 -15.31 12.91 -9.47
N MET A 57 -14.44 11.89 -9.52
CA MET A 57 -14.34 10.87 -8.46
C MET A 57 -14.06 11.50 -7.09
N VAL A 58 -13.19 12.50 -7.06
CA VAL A 58 -12.90 13.32 -5.89
C VAL A 58 -13.51 14.71 -6.12
N SER A 59 -14.34 15.15 -5.18
CA SER A 59 -14.95 16.48 -5.24
C SER A 59 -14.01 17.55 -4.68
N ALA A 60 -14.25 18.82 -5.01
CA ALA A 60 -13.46 19.93 -4.46
C ALA A 60 -13.54 20.01 -2.93
N GLU A 61 -14.71 19.72 -2.35
CA GLU A 61 -14.93 19.68 -0.90
C GLU A 61 -14.12 18.56 -0.25
N ASP A 62 -14.12 17.36 -0.83
CA ASP A 62 -13.34 16.23 -0.30
C ASP A 62 -11.83 16.51 -0.40
N GLY A 63 -11.40 17.13 -1.50
CA GLY A 63 -10.00 17.57 -1.68
C GLY A 63 -9.59 18.62 -0.64
N TYR A 64 -10.48 19.57 -0.32
CA TYR A 64 -10.24 20.57 0.72
C TYR A 64 -10.09 19.93 2.10
N ARG A 65 -10.99 19.02 2.48
CA ARG A 65 -10.93 18.32 3.78
C ARG A 65 -9.69 17.44 3.93
N ALA A 66 -9.28 16.78 2.84
CA ALA A 66 -8.04 16.00 2.82
C ALA A 66 -6.81 16.90 3.07
N LEU A 67 -6.76 18.07 2.42
CA LEU A 67 -5.69 19.05 2.60
C LEU A 67 -5.69 19.63 4.02
N GLU A 68 -6.85 19.98 4.55
CA GLU A 68 -7.02 20.47 5.92
C GLU A 68 -6.49 19.46 6.94
N THR A 69 -6.87 18.19 6.80
CA THR A 69 -6.39 17.09 7.67
C THR A 69 -4.88 16.94 7.58
N ALA A 70 -4.32 16.96 6.36
CA ALA A 70 -2.87 16.89 6.16
C ALA A 70 -2.14 18.08 6.81
N TRP A 71 -2.73 19.27 6.76
CA TRP A 71 -2.19 20.47 7.38
C TRP A 71 -2.21 20.39 8.91
N GLN A 72 -3.30 19.89 9.50
CA GLN A 72 -3.41 19.64 10.94
C GLN A 72 -2.34 18.67 11.42
N ILE A 73 -2.14 17.55 10.71
CA ILE A 73 -1.08 16.58 11.04
C ILE A 73 0.30 17.22 11.00
N ASN A 74 0.61 17.96 9.92
CA ASN A 74 1.89 18.64 9.77
C ASN A 74 2.14 19.63 10.92
N HIS A 75 1.11 20.41 11.27
CA HIS A 75 1.18 21.35 12.39
C HIS A 75 1.48 20.64 13.73
N MET A 76 0.82 19.51 14.00
CA MET A 76 1.08 18.72 15.21
C MET A 76 2.51 18.15 15.23
N MET A 77 3.02 17.66 14.09
CA MET A 77 4.39 17.13 14.01
C MET A 77 5.42 18.21 14.31
N ASN A 78 5.28 19.41 13.71
CA ASN A 78 6.20 20.52 13.94
C ASN A 78 6.19 21.03 15.38
N HIS A 79 5.06 20.90 16.09
CA HIS A 79 4.99 21.23 17.52
C HIS A 79 5.61 20.16 18.41
N THR A 80 5.64 18.91 17.97
CA THR A 80 6.26 17.80 18.70
C THR A 80 7.79 17.85 18.60
N GLU A 81 8.35 18.36 17.49
CA GLU A 81 9.81 18.51 17.34
C GLU A 81 10.40 19.74 18.07
N ALA A 82 9.56 20.68 18.48
CA ALA A 82 9.97 21.92 19.17
C ALA A 82 9.82 21.88 20.70
N SER A 83 9.29 20.79 21.27
CA SER A 83 9.07 20.58 22.71
C SER A 83 9.97 19.46 23.24
#